data_AF-A0A928CVN5-F1
#
_entry.id   AF-A0A928CVN5-F1
#
_cell.length_a   1.000
_cell.length_b   1.000
_cell.length_c   1.000
_cell.angle_alpha   90.00
_cell.angle_beta   90.00
_cell.angle_gamma   90.00
#
_symmetry.space_group_name_H-M   'P 1'
#
loop_
_entity.id
_entity.type
_entity.pdbx_description
1 polymer ?
#
loop_
_entity_poly.entity_id
_entity_poly.type
_entity_poly.pdbx_seq_one_letter_code
_entity_poly.pdbx_strand_id
1 'polypeptide(L)' 'MSERFEGKRILLVSHGGALKAMFRHVVGQVAESSRLPLTSNASVSQFRYVDGFWQLVSWNDVYHLRSLGENESIVF' A
#
# COMPACT_ATOMS: atom_id res chain seq x y z
N MET A 1 19.30 1.40 3.41
CA MET A 1 18.35 0.46 4.05
C MET A 1 18.08 -0.79 3.19
N SER A 2 18.26 -0.73 1.86
CA SER A 2 17.93 -1.82 0.92
C SER A 2 18.82 -3.07 1.04
N GLU A 3 20.15 -2.92 1.20
CA GLU A 3 21.08 -4.07 1.19
C GLU A 3 20.81 -5.12 2.28
N ARG A 4 20.29 -4.71 3.45
CA ARG A 4 20.03 -5.62 4.58
C ARG A 4 18.92 -6.64 4.30
N PHE A 5 18.06 -6.37 3.32
CA PHE A 5 16.88 -7.18 3.04
C PHE A 5 16.77 -7.62 1.58
N GLU A 6 17.87 -7.57 0.84
CA GLU A 6 17.92 -8.07 -0.53
C GLU A 6 17.45 -9.53 -0.61
N GLY A 7 16.61 -9.83 -1.58
CA GLY A 7 15.99 -11.15 -1.78
C GLY A 7 14.96 -11.57 -0.71
N LYS A 8 14.67 -10.73 0.30
CA LYS A 8 13.72 -11.07 1.36
C LYS A 8 12.32 -10.51 1.09
N ARG A 9 11.30 -11.20 1.61
CA ARG A 9 9.94 -10.68 1.73
C ARG A 9 9.74 -10.12 3.13
N ILE A 10 9.35 -8.85 3.22
CA ILE A 10 9.12 -8.15 4.48
C ILE A 10 7.63 -7.85 4.62
N LEU A 11 7.07 -8.11 5.80
CA LEU A 11 5.74 -7.63 6.18
C LEU A 11 5.91 -6.37 7.04
N LEU A 12 5.19 -5.30 6.69
CA LEU A 12 5.12 -4.07 7.47
C LEU A 12 3.66 -3.80 7.84
N VAL A 13 3.40 -3.58 9.13
CA VAL A 13 2.10 -3.08 9.62
C VAL A 13 2.26 -1.60 9.93
N SER A 14 1.37 -0.78 9.39
CA SER A 14 1.45 0.67 9.53
C SER A 14 0.06 1.33 9.40
N HIS A 15 0.03 2.66 9.46
CA HIS A 15 -1.18 3.47 9.32
C HIS A 15 -1.32 4.03 7.89
N GLY A 16 -2.55 4.44 7.54
CA GLY A 16 -2.87 4.94 6.20
C GLY A 16 -2.01 6.13 5.75
N GLY A 17 -1.60 7.01 6.65
CA GLY A 17 -0.70 8.14 6.33
C GLY A 17 0.66 7.68 5.79
N ALA A 18 1.29 6.70 6.44
CA ALA A 18 2.57 6.14 6.01
C ALA A 18 2.45 5.36 4.70
N LEU A 19 1.38 4.58 4.54
CA LEU A 19 1.10 3.86 3.29
C LEU A 19 0.92 4.83 2.11
N LYS A 20 0.21 5.94 2.31
CA LYS A 20 0.03 7.00 1.31
C LYS A 20 1.33 7.74 0.98
N ALA A 21 2.23 7.90 1.94
CA ALA A 21 3.56 8.43 1.69
C ALA A 21 4.40 7.47 0.82
N MET A 22 4.37 6.18 1.13
CA MET A 22 5.03 5.15 0.30
C MET A 22 4.45 5.10 -1.11
N PHE A 23 3.12 5.17 -1.25
CA PHE A 23 2.47 5.22 -2.55
C PHE A 23 3.00 6.39 -3.40
N ARG A 24 3.05 7.61 -2.84
CA ARG A 24 3.60 8.79 -3.54
C ARG A 24 5.09 8.65 -3.86
N HIS A 25 5.86 8.01 -3.00
CA HIS A 25 7.27 7.73 -3.26
C HIS A 25 7.47 6.84 -4.48
N VAL A 26 6.60 5.82 -4.66
CA VAL A 26 6.72 4.85 -5.75
C VAL A 26 6.04 5.30 -7.04
N VAL A 27 4.83 5.86 -6.94
CA VAL A 27 4.00 6.22 -8.10
C VAL A 27 4.26 7.67 -8.57
N GLY A 28 4.90 8.48 -7.72
CA GLY A 28 5.18 9.89 -7.99
C GLY A 28 4.08 10.83 -7.49
N GLN A 29 4.20 12.10 -7.87
CA GLN A 29 3.22 13.13 -7.50
C GLN A 29 1.89 12.86 -8.21
N VAL A 30 0.84 12.80 -7.42
CA VAL A 30 -0.54 12.81 -7.89
C VAL A 30 -0.93 14.29 -7.99
N ALA A 31 -1.59 14.70 -9.09
CA ALA A 31 -2.03 16.07 -9.29
C ALA A 31 -2.79 16.60 -8.05
N GLU A 32 -2.64 17.87 -7.70
CA GLU A 32 -3.25 18.46 -6.48
C GLU A 32 -4.76 18.21 -6.38
N SER A 33 -5.45 18.18 -7.52
CA SER A 33 -6.89 17.92 -7.61
C SER A 33 -7.28 16.44 -7.46
N SER A 34 -6.31 15.53 -7.53
CA SER A 34 -6.55 14.09 -7.55
C SER A 34 -6.46 13.52 -6.15
N ARG A 35 -7.55 12.86 -5.71
CA ARG A 35 -7.56 12.13 -4.44
C ARG A 35 -6.61 10.94 -4.53
N LEU A 36 -5.86 10.72 -3.45
CA LEU A 36 -5.12 9.48 -3.30
C LEU A 36 -6.07 8.29 -3.26
N PRO A 37 -5.63 7.10 -3.71
CA PRO A 37 -6.48 5.92 -3.65
C PRO A 37 -6.83 5.56 -2.21
N LEU A 38 -7.99 4.92 -2.05
CA LEU A 38 -8.53 4.47 -0.77
C LEU A 38 -7.53 3.58 -0.01
N THR A 39 -7.52 3.68 1.32
CA THR A 39 -6.75 2.79 2.20
C THR A 39 -7.67 2.25 3.28
N SER A 40 -8.17 1.03 3.06
CA SER A 40 -9.07 0.32 3.98
C SER A 40 -8.28 -0.30 5.13
N ASN A 41 -8.94 -0.43 6.28
CA ASN A 41 -8.39 -1.17 7.41
C ASN A 41 -8.12 -2.63 7.03
N ALA A 42 -7.03 -3.18 7.57
CA ALA A 42 -6.55 -4.52 7.28
C ALA A 42 -6.33 -4.83 5.78
N SER A 43 -6.25 -3.82 4.91
CA SER A 43 -5.90 -4.03 3.51
C SER A 43 -4.41 -4.38 3.35
N VAL A 44 -4.12 -5.16 2.32
CA VAL A 44 -2.76 -5.55 1.95
C VAL A 44 -2.33 -4.77 0.71
N SER A 45 -1.17 -4.12 0.78
CA SER A 45 -0.54 -3.47 -0.37
C SER A 45 0.86 -4.03 -0.57
N GLN A 46 1.23 -4.28 -1.83
CA GLN A 46 2.49 -4.92 -2.18
C GLN A 46 3.34 -3.99 -3.03
N PHE A 47 4.60 -3.85 -2.62
CA PHE A 47 5.64 -3.13 -3.35
C PHE A 47 6.79 -4.08 -3.63
N ARG A 48 7.46 -3.88 -4.76
CA ARG A 48 8.69 -4.59 -5.13
C ARG A 48 9.81 -3.60 -5.37
N TYR A 49 11.02 -3.95 -4.98
CA TYR A 49 12.23 -3.22 -5.34
C TYR A 49 13.07 -4.12 -6.26
N VAL A 50 13.26 -3.70 -7.52
CA VAL A 50 14.00 -4.45 -8.54
C VAL A 50 14.85 -3.47 -9.33
N ASP A 51 16.12 -3.82 -9.57
CA ASP A 51 17.06 -3.03 -10.39
C ASP A 51 17.17 -1.55 -9.98
N GLY A 52 17.06 -1.27 -8.69
CA GLY A 52 17.13 0.09 -8.15
C GLY A 52 15.81 0.85 -8.12
N PHE A 53 14.72 0.27 -8.62
CA PHE A 53 13.42 0.93 -8.75
C PHE A 53 12.35 0.28 -7.88
N TRP A 54 11.51 1.12 -7.29
CA TRP A 54 10.28 0.67 -6.63
C TRP A 54 9.15 0.50 -7.64
N GLN A 55 8.36 -0.54 -7.44
CA GLN A 55 7.19 -0.86 -8.25
C GLN A 55 6.00 -1.15 -7.32
N LEU A 56 4.85 -0.56 -7.65
CA LEU A 56 3.58 -0.93 -7.02
C LEU A 56 3.05 -2.20 -7.68
N VAL A 57 2.79 -3.25 -6.88
CA VAL A 57 2.25 -4.52 -7.36
C VAL A 57 0.75 -4.60 -7.13
N SER A 58 0.31 -4.26 -5.93
CA SER A 58 -1.11 -4.19 -5.58
C SER A 58 -1.33 -3.13 -4.51
N TRP A 59 -2.53 -2.56 -4.48
CA TRP A 59 -2.92 -1.55 -3.51
C TRP A 59 -4.30 -1.87 -2.95
N ASN A 60 -4.46 -1.69 -1.64
CA ASN A 60 -5.73 -1.83 -0.95
C ASN A 60 -6.46 -3.17 -1.17
N ASP A 61 -5.72 -4.29 -1.22
CA ASP A 61 -6.32 -5.61 -1.39
C ASP A 61 -7.01 -6.06 -0.09
N VAL A 62 -8.32 -6.24 -0.17
CA VAL A 62 -9.20 -6.70 0.91
C VAL A 62 -9.85 -8.05 0.59
N TYR A 63 -9.36 -8.77 -0.42
CA TYR A 63 -9.98 -10.02 -0.88
C TYR A 63 -10.12 -11.05 0.25
N HIS A 64 -9.10 -11.15 1.12
CA HIS A 64 -9.10 -12.05 2.27
C HIS A 64 -10.16 -11.71 3.34
N LEU A 65 -10.69 -10.49 3.33
CA LEU A 65 -11.75 -10.06 4.24
C LEU A 65 -13.15 -10.43 3.74
N ARG A 66 -13.31 -10.86 2.48
CA ARG A 66 -14.63 -11.17 1.89
C ARG A 66 -15.40 -12.24 2.66
N SER A 67 -14.71 -13.19 3.29
CA SER A 67 -15.35 -14.25 4.08
C SER A 67 -15.80 -13.79 5.48
N LEU A 68 -15.43 -12.59 5.92
CA LEU A 68 -15.74 -12.08 7.25
C LEU A 68 -17.08 -11.32 7.32
N GLY A 69 -17.78 -11.20 6.18
CA GLY A 69 -19.00 -10.41 6.08
C GLY A 69 -18.72 -8.91 6.02
N GLU A 70 -19.47 -8.20 5.17
CA GLU A 70 -19.35 -6.75 5.02
C GLU A 70 -19.75 -6.06 6.32
N ASN A 71 -18.79 -5.63 7.12
CA ASN A 71 -19.03 -4.62 8.15
C ASN A 71 -18.70 -3.25 7.56
N GLU A 72 -19.73 -2.42 7.55
CA GLU A 72 -19.86 -1.14 6.88
C GLU A 72 -18.71 -0.16 7.13
N SER A 73 -18.37 0.55 6.06
CA SER A 73 -18.13 2.00 5.99
C SER A 73 -17.49 2.67 7.22
N ILE A 74 -16.24 3.09 7.06
CA ILE A 74 -15.86 4.42 7.53
C ILE A 74 -15.43 5.23 6.32
N VAL A 75 -16.38 6.03 5.83
CA VAL A 75 -16.12 7.15 4.93
C VAL A 75 -15.25 8.14 5.71
N PHE A 76 -14.07 8.45 5.19
CA PHE A 76 -13.30 9.63 5.57
C PHE A 76 -13.22 10.58 4.37
#